data_AF-A0A9E8TMX4-F1
#
_entry.id   AF-A0A9E8TMX4-F1
#
_cell.length_a   1.000
_cell.length_b   1.000
_cell.length_c   1.000
_cell.angle_alpha   90.00
_cell.angle_beta   90.00
_cell.angle_gamma   90.00
#
_symmetry.space_group_name_H-M   'P 1'
#
loop_
_entity.id
_entity.type
_entity.pdbx_description
1 polymer ?
#
loop_
_entity_poly.entity_id
_entity_poly.type
_entity_poly.pdbx_seq_one_letter_code
_entity_poly.pdbx_strand_id
1 'polypeptide(L)'
;MVAASPVLTVGAFPVGFTFLSWTFIAIGVVCAVGVAVDVARRPQPMAVMNVVWPVTMLFGGVAWLLFYRRTARAAPRGLSRDERGSSMAVSVATGTSHCGAGCAIGDLVAEFALVAFPVIGVVVGRGTLYDDEIFAGWIIDFVLAFALGIVFQYFSIAPMRGLGLRAGIVAALKADALSISAWQVGMYGVMALAQFLVLPSLFGGRADVVSPEFWFVMQIAMLAGFATSYPVNWLLIRSGVKEAM
;
A
#
# COMPACT_ATOMS: atom_id res chain seq x y z
N MET A 1 -33.06 -0.73 10.19
CA MET A 1 -31.76 -0.63 10.86
C MET A 1 -31.16 -2.02 10.85
N VAL A 2 -30.21 -2.29 9.94
CA VAL A 2 -29.39 -3.51 10.04
C VAL A 2 -28.53 -3.30 11.28
N ALA A 3 -28.63 -4.17 12.28
CA ALA A 3 -27.77 -4.09 13.44
C ALA A 3 -26.32 -4.11 12.95
N ALA A 4 -25.51 -3.14 13.38
CA ALA A 4 -24.09 -3.11 13.03
C ALA A 4 -23.47 -4.45 13.46
N SER A 5 -22.86 -5.17 12.52
CA SER A 5 -22.20 -6.44 12.84
C SER A 5 -21.15 -6.20 13.93
N PRO A 6 -21.09 -7.07 14.96
CA PRO A 6 -20.16 -6.87 16.05
C PRO A 6 -18.71 -6.88 15.54
N VAL A 7 -17.86 -6.08 16.17
CA VAL A 7 -16.42 -6.10 15.91
C VAL A 7 -15.78 -7.23 16.72
N LEU A 8 -15.07 -8.11 16.05
CA LEU A 8 -14.42 -9.31 16.59
C LEU A 8 -12.95 -9.00 16.89
N THR A 9 -12.57 -9.21 18.15
CA THR A 9 -11.20 -9.05 18.62
C THR A 9 -10.38 -10.32 18.43
N VAL A 10 -9.09 -10.25 18.76
CA VAL A 10 -8.19 -11.41 18.79
C VAL A 10 -8.82 -12.56 19.59
N GLY A 11 -8.86 -13.75 18.99
CA GLY A 11 -9.40 -14.97 19.61
C GLY A 11 -10.89 -15.24 19.36
N ALA A 12 -11.62 -14.33 18.73
CA ALA A 12 -13.01 -14.55 18.33
C ALA A 12 -13.14 -15.32 17.00
N PHE A 13 -12.08 -15.37 16.19
CA PHE A 13 -12.03 -16.13 14.95
C PHE A 13 -11.61 -17.59 15.17
N PRO A 14 -12.00 -18.53 14.28
CA PRO A 14 -11.53 -19.90 14.35
C PRO A 14 -10.00 -19.99 14.29
N VAL A 15 -9.41 -20.86 15.11
CA VAL A 15 -7.95 -21.03 15.24
C VAL A 15 -7.25 -21.22 13.89
N GLY A 16 -7.87 -21.96 12.95
CA GLY A 16 -7.32 -22.16 11.61
C GLY A 16 -7.21 -20.86 10.80
N PHE A 17 -8.19 -19.95 10.91
CA PHE A 17 -8.18 -18.67 10.22
C PHE A 17 -7.17 -17.70 10.86
N THR A 18 -7.09 -17.68 12.19
CA THR A 18 -6.07 -16.91 12.91
C THR A 18 -4.65 -17.39 12.58
N PHE A 19 -4.41 -18.70 12.53
CA PHE A 19 -3.13 -19.29 12.15
C PHE A 19 -2.73 -18.94 10.71
N LEU A 20 -3.69 -19.03 9.77
CA LEU A 20 -3.50 -18.62 8.39
C LEU A 20 -3.09 -17.13 8.31
N SER A 21 -3.82 -16.27 9.01
CA SER A 21 -3.57 -14.83 9.04
C SER A 21 -2.15 -14.50 9.52
N TRP A 22 -1.74 -15.08 10.66
CA TRP A 22 -0.38 -14.93 11.16
C TRP A 22 0.68 -15.47 10.21
N THR A 23 0.41 -16.59 9.54
CA THR A 23 1.35 -17.18 8.58
C THR A 23 1.64 -16.21 7.43
N PHE A 24 0.61 -15.60 6.85
CA PHE A 24 0.78 -14.63 5.77
C PHE A 24 1.47 -13.34 6.22
N ILE A 25 1.13 -12.83 7.40
CA ILE A 25 1.83 -11.68 8.01
C ILE A 25 3.32 -12.01 8.22
N ALA A 26 3.62 -13.17 8.81
CA ALA A 26 4.99 -13.61 9.06
C ALA A 26 5.79 -13.76 7.76
N ILE A 27 5.20 -14.34 6.71
CA ILE A 27 5.82 -14.43 5.39
C ILE A 27 6.13 -13.03 4.84
N GLY A 28 5.19 -12.09 4.95
CA GLY A 28 5.38 -10.71 4.51
C GLY A 28 6.52 -10.02 5.24
N VAL A 29 6.56 -10.14 6.57
CA VAL A 29 7.63 -9.58 7.42
C VAL A 29 8.99 -10.20 7.10
N VAL A 30 9.08 -11.52 6.98
CA VAL A 30 10.35 -12.20 6.62
C VAL A 30 10.85 -11.74 5.25
N CYS A 31 9.95 -11.61 4.27
CA CYS A 31 10.31 -11.08 2.95
C CYS A 31 10.77 -9.61 3.04
N ALA A 32 10.06 -8.77 3.80
CA ALA A 32 10.38 -7.36 3.99
C ALA A 32 11.77 -7.18 4.61
N VAL A 33 12.08 -7.93 5.68
CA VAL A 33 13.39 -7.92 6.34
C VAL A 33 14.48 -8.40 5.39
N GLY A 34 14.24 -9.50 4.67
CA GLY A 34 15.20 -10.02 3.70
C GLY A 34 15.54 -9.01 2.60
N VAL A 35 14.53 -8.32 2.07
CA VAL A 35 14.71 -7.27 1.05
C VAL A 35 15.34 -6.02 1.65
N ALA A 36 15.00 -5.62 2.87
CA ALA A 36 15.63 -4.49 3.56
C ALA A 36 17.15 -4.70 3.73
N VAL A 37 17.56 -5.91 4.13
CA VAL A 37 18.98 -6.27 4.21
C VAL A 37 19.63 -6.27 2.82
N ASP A 38 18.93 -6.72 1.78
CA ASP A 38 19.44 -6.73 0.42
C ASP A 38 19.68 -5.32 -0.12
N VAL A 39 18.70 -4.41 0.00
CA VAL A 39 18.82 -3.01 -0.46
C VAL A 39 19.84 -2.22 0.35
N ALA A 40 20.03 -2.52 1.64
CA ALA A 40 21.11 -1.93 2.45
C ALA A 40 22.50 -2.29 1.91
N ARG A 41 22.66 -3.51 1.36
CA ARG A 41 23.90 -4.00 0.74
C ARG A 41 24.02 -3.59 -0.74
N ARG A 42 22.89 -3.43 -1.42
CA ARG A 42 22.75 -3.13 -2.85
C ARG A 42 21.76 -1.99 -3.05
N PRO A 43 22.15 -0.73 -2.74
CA PRO A 43 21.22 0.39 -2.81
C PRO A 43 20.67 0.57 -4.22
N GLN A 44 19.38 0.89 -4.27
CA GLN A 44 18.68 1.24 -5.50
C GLN A 44 19.16 2.60 -6.02
N PRO A 45 19.22 2.79 -7.36
CA PRO A 45 19.56 4.09 -7.95
C PRO A 45 18.63 5.22 -7.46
N MET A 46 17.33 4.93 -7.36
CA MET A 46 16.35 5.82 -6.74
C MET A 46 16.24 5.52 -5.25
N ALA A 47 16.65 6.48 -4.40
CA ALA A 47 16.74 6.28 -2.96
C ALA A 47 15.40 5.83 -2.31
N VAL A 48 14.27 6.37 -2.79
CA VAL A 48 12.92 6.02 -2.33
C VAL A 48 12.63 4.53 -2.50
N MET A 49 13.15 3.91 -3.56
CA MET A 49 12.93 2.49 -3.82
C MET A 49 13.57 1.57 -2.78
N ASN A 50 14.55 2.05 -2.01
CA ASN A 50 15.08 1.31 -0.86
C ASN A 50 14.05 1.13 0.26
N VAL A 51 13.04 2.00 0.34
CA VAL A 51 11.92 1.89 1.28
C VAL A 51 10.74 1.14 0.64
N VAL A 52 10.44 1.46 -0.62
CA VAL A 52 9.30 0.85 -1.36
C VAL A 52 9.43 -0.66 -1.41
N TRP A 53 10.60 -1.20 -1.77
CA TRP A 53 10.75 -2.63 -1.95
C TRP A 53 10.46 -3.43 -0.67
N PRO A 54 11.06 -3.13 0.49
CA PRO A 54 10.69 -3.79 1.75
C PRO A 54 9.20 -3.66 2.08
N VAL A 55 8.62 -2.46 1.95
CA VAL A 55 7.21 -2.21 2.31
C VAL A 55 6.27 -3.04 1.43
N THR A 56 6.55 -3.14 0.13
CA THR A 56 5.70 -3.93 -0.78
C THR A 56 5.70 -5.42 -0.47
N MET A 57 6.71 -5.93 0.24
CA MET A 57 6.72 -7.33 0.71
C MET A 57 5.66 -7.59 1.78
N LEU A 58 5.24 -6.56 2.53
CA LEU A 58 4.24 -6.72 3.59
C LEU A 58 2.89 -7.20 3.04
N PHE A 59 2.51 -6.80 1.82
CA PHE A 59 1.30 -7.29 1.16
C PHE A 59 1.58 -8.25 0.00
N GLY A 60 2.69 -8.06 -0.72
CA GLY A 60 3.04 -8.87 -1.88
C GLY A 60 3.73 -10.19 -1.56
N GLY A 61 4.30 -10.32 -0.35
CA GLY A 61 4.95 -11.53 0.15
C GLY A 61 5.97 -12.13 -0.83
N VAL A 62 5.89 -13.45 -1.01
CA VAL A 62 6.81 -14.21 -1.89
C VAL A 62 6.69 -13.79 -3.35
N ALA A 63 5.49 -13.43 -3.82
CA ALA A 63 5.29 -13.04 -5.21
C ALA A 63 6.08 -11.77 -5.55
N TRP A 64 6.04 -10.76 -4.66
CA TRP A 64 6.83 -9.54 -4.82
C TRP A 64 8.33 -9.79 -4.63
N LEU A 65 8.71 -10.70 -3.74
CA LEU A 65 10.13 -11.09 -3.58
C LEU A 65 10.68 -11.68 -4.90
N LEU A 66 9.92 -12.56 -5.55
CA LEU A 66 10.32 -13.15 -6.84
C LEU A 66 10.39 -12.09 -7.93
N PHE A 67 9.41 -11.17 -7.97
CA PHE A 67 9.43 -10.04 -8.89
C PHE A 67 10.68 -9.17 -8.68
N TYR A 68 10.90 -8.68 -7.45
CA TYR A 68 12.07 -7.89 -7.06
C TYR A 68 13.38 -8.54 -7.50
N ARG A 69 13.58 -9.84 -7.19
CA ARG A 69 14.82 -10.55 -7.52
C ARG A 69 15.06 -10.68 -9.01
N ARG A 70 14.01 -10.76 -9.83
CA ARG A 70 14.11 -10.92 -11.29
C ARG A 70 14.30 -9.59 -12.00
N THR A 71 13.58 -8.55 -11.58
CA THR A 71 13.45 -7.31 -12.36
C THR A 71 14.15 -6.12 -11.72
N ALA A 72 14.02 -5.94 -10.41
CA ALA A 72 14.37 -4.68 -9.74
C ALA A 72 15.59 -4.72 -8.80
N ARG A 73 16.16 -5.90 -8.54
CA ARG A 73 17.34 -6.02 -7.67
C ARG A 73 18.57 -5.34 -8.29
N ALA A 74 19.15 -4.39 -7.56
CA ALA A 74 20.33 -3.65 -8.01
C ALA A 74 21.59 -4.53 -8.07
N ALA A 75 22.53 -4.13 -8.94
CA ALA A 75 23.87 -4.72 -8.97
C ALA A 75 24.62 -4.44 -7.64
N PRO A 76 25.64 -5.26 -7.30
CA PRO A 76 26.50 -4.92 -6.16
C PRO A 76 27.13 -3.53 -6.36
N ARG A 77 27.39 -2.81 -5.26
CA ARG A 77 28.04 -1.48 -5.30
C ARG A 77 29.32 -1.53 -6.15
N GLY A 78 29.45 -0.60 -7.10
CA GLY A 78 30.62 -0.48 -7.98
C GLY A 78 30.55 -1.26 -9.29
N LEU A 79 29.47 -2.01 -9.54
CA LEU A 79 29.23 -2.69 -10.82
C LEU A 79 28.01 -2.06 -11.51
N SER A 80 28.19 -1.55 -12.73
CA SER A 80 27.09 -1.11 -13.58
C SER A 80 26.35 -2.33 -14.13
N ARG A 81 25.04 -2.39 -13.91
CA ARG A 81 24.17 -3.31 -14.65
C ARG A 81 23.97 -2.71 -16.04
N ASP A 82 24.10 -3.52 -17.09
CA ASP A 82 23.67 -3.10 -18.43
C ASP A 82 22.23 -2.58 -18.34
N GLU A 83 22.02 -1.36 -18.84
CA GLU A 83 20.71 -0.73 -19.01
C GLU A 83 19.88 -1.49 -20.05
N ARG A 84 19.55 -2.76 -19.78
CA ARG A 84 18.44 -3.40 -20.48
C ARG A 84 17.20 -2.64 -20.06
N GLY A 85 16.69 -1.83 -20.98
CA GLY A 85 15.45 -1.07 -20.80
C GLY A 85 14.40 -1.99 -20.17
N SER A 86 13.86 -1.57 -19.02
CA SER A 86 12.77 -2.28 -18.39
C SER A 86 11.59 -2.30 -19.35
N SER A 87 10.94 -3.45 -19.48
CA SER A 87 9.71 -3.50 -20.28
C SER A 87 8.67 -2.59 -19.64
N MET A 88 7.78 -2.01 -20.44
CA MET A 88 6.67 -1.18 -19.95
C MET A 88 5.94 -1.83 -18.77
N ALA A 89 5.70 -3.14 -18.85
CA ALA A 89 5.03 -3.90 -17.79
C ALA A 89 5.80 -3.88 -16.45
N VAL A 90 7.13 -3.93 -16.50
CA VAL A 90 7.99 -3.84 -15.31
C VAL A 90 7.99 -2.42 -14.76
N SER A 91 8.11 -1.39 -15.60
CA SER A 91 8.05 0.01 -15.14
C SER A 91 6.71 0.34 -14.50
N VAL A 92 5.61 -0.11 -15.10
CA VAL A 92 4.26 0.04 -14.53
C VAL A 92 4.15 -0.70 -13.20
N ALA A 93 4.62 -1.95 -13.11
CA ALA A 93 4.60 -2.70 -11.85
C ALA A 93 5.44 -2.04 -10.75
N THR A 94 6.61 -1.51 -11.10
CA THR A 94 7.48 -0.76 -10.17
C THR A 94 6.81 0.52 -9.70
N GLY A 95 6.27 1.34 -10.63
CA GLY A 95 5.56 2.57 -10.29
C GLY A 95 4.27 2.34 -9.49
N THR A 96 3.58 1.23 -9.75
CA THR A 96 2.40 0.83 -8.98
C THR A 96 2.81 0.32 -7.58
N SER A 97 3.94 -0.38 -7.47
CA SER A 97 4.50 -0.78 -6.16
C SER A 97 4.93 0.43 -5.33
N HIS A 98 5.44 1.48 -5.97
CA HIS A 98 5.79 2.75 -5.33
C HIS A 98 4.60 3.46 -4.69
N CYS A 99 3.49 3.65 -5.43
CA CYS A 99 2.27 4.24 -4.84
C CYS A 99 1.66 3.31 -3.78
N GLY A 100 1.69 2.00 -4.01
CA GLY A 100 1.22 1.00 -3.05
C GLY A 100 1.99 1.01 -1.73
N ALA A 101 3.30 1.24 -1.76
CA ALA A 101 4.09 1.38 -0.54
C ALA A 101 3.67 2.62 0.28
N GLY A 102 3.40 3.74 -0.39
CA GLY A 102 2.87 4.94 0.25
C GLY A 102 1.51 4.69 0.93
N CYS A 103 0.60 3.97 0.24
CA CYS A 103 -0.68 3.56 0.82
C CYS A 103 -0.46 2.64 2.03
N ALA A 104 0.35 1.60 1.89
CA ALA A 104 0.64 0.64 2.97
C ALA A 104 1.12 1.32 4.26
N ILE A 105 2.06 2.28 4.14
CA ILE A 105 2.55 3.04 5.28
C ILE A 105 1.46 3.96 5.82
N GLY A 106 0.71 4.64 4.93
CA GLY A 106 -0.41 5.50 5.30
C GLY A 106 -1.44 4.77 6.14
N ASP A 107 -1.91 3.62 5.65
CA ASP A 107 -2.92 2.80 6.32
C ASP A 107 -2.39 2.25 7.65
N LEU A 108 -1.14 1.77 7.69
CA LEU A 108 -0.51 1.32 8.94
C LEU A 108 -0.50 2.44 10.00
N VAL A 109 -0.09 3.65 9.60
CA VAL A 109 0.00 4.79 10.52
C VAL A 109 -1.39 5.28 10.93
N ALA A 110 -2.31 5.41 9.99
CA ALA A 110 -3.67 5.91 10.22
C ALA A 110 -4.46 4.97 11.13
N GLU A 111 -4.51 3.68 10.81
CA GLU A 111 -5.27 2.69 11.57
C GLU A 111 -4.75 2.58 13.02
N PHE A 112 -3.44 2.49 13.22
CA PHE A 112 -2.89 2.47 14.58
C PHE A 112 -3.02 3.81 15.31
N ALA A 113 -2.97 4.94 14.61
CA ALA A 113 -3.22 6.25 15.21
C ALA A 113 -4.69 6.39 15.65
N LEU A 114 -5.64 5.87 14.87
CA LEU A 114 -7.06 5.90 15.22
C LEU A 114 -7.37 4.98 16.41
N VAL A 115 -6.74 3.79 16.47
CA VAL A 115 -6.81 2.91 17.65
C VAL A 115 -6.24 3.59 18.89
N ALA A 116 -5.08 4.24 18.79
CA ALA A 116 -4.43 4.91 19.91
C ALA A 116 -5.16 6.20 20.35
N PHE A 117 -5.74 6.93 19.38
CA PHE A 117 -6.39 8.21 19.58
C PHE A 117 -7.74 8.27 18.84
N PRO A 118 -8.80 7.61 19.34
CA PRO A 118 -10.10 7.55 18.67
C PRO A 118 -10.74 8.92 18.40
N VAL A 119 -10.33 9.95 19.16
CA VAL A 119 -10.75 11.35 18.98
C VAL A 119 -10.41 11.90 17.58
N ILE A 120 -9.38 11.36 16.92
CA ILE A 120 -9.03 11.76 15.54
C ILE A 120 -10.21 11.48 14.59
N GLY A 121 -10.97 10.42 14.85
CA GLY A 121 -12.17 10.11 14.05
C GLY A 121 -13.24 11.21 14.09
N VAL A 122 -13.32 11.98 15.19
CA VAL A 122 -14.26 13.11 15.29
C VAL A 122 -13.88 14.23 14.34
N VAL A 123 -12.58 14.47 14.12
CA VAL A 123 -12.07 15.50 13.20
C VAL A 123 -12.55 15.25 11.76
N VAL A 124 -12.68 13.98 11.38
CA VAL A 124 -13.17 13.56 10.06
C VAL A 124 -14.68 13.29 10.05
N GLY A 125 -15.40 13.70 11.09
CA GLY A 125 -16.86 13.71 11.13
C GLY A 125 -17.54 12.52 11.82
N ARG A 126 -16.79 11.62 12.48
CA ARG A 126 -17.41 10.52 13.24
C ARG A 126 -18.28 11.07 14.38
N GLY A 127 -19.51 10.55 14.49
CA GLY A 127 -20.54 11.00 15.43
C GLY A 127 -21.36 12.21 14.97
N THR A 128 -21.06 12.77 13.78
CA THR A 128 -21.85 13.86 13.17
C THR A 128 -22.30 13.54 11.74
N LEU A 129 -21.39 13.06 10.89
CA LEU A 129 -21.66 12.68 9.49
C LEU A 129 -21.92 11.18 9.33
N TYR A 130 -21.29 10.36 10.16
CA TYR A 130 -21.41 8.89 10.18
C TYR A 130 -20.99 8.36 11.55
N ASP A 131 -21.44 7.16 11.91
CA ASP A 131 -21.14 6.55 13.23
C ASP A 131 -20.08 5.44 13.18
N ASP A 132 -19.94 4.76 12.04
CA ASP A 132 -19.03 3.62 11.88
C ASP A 132 -17.56 4.07 11.81
N GLU A 133 -16.71 3.49 12.66
CA GLU A 133 -15.30 3.86 12.79
C GLU A 133 -14.50 3.64 11.50
N ILE A 134 -14.87 2.63 10.70
CA ILE A 134 -14.11 2.26 9.50
C ILE A 134 -14.06 3.40 8.48
N PHE A 135 -15.10 4.23 8.42
CA PHE A 135 -15.12 5.37 7.50
C PHE A 135 -14.17 6.48 7.95
N ALA A 136 -13.96 6.64 9.27
CA ALA A 136 -12.94 7.54 9.78
C ALA A 136 -11.55 7.05 9.39
N GLY A 137 -11.29 5.73 9.56
CA GLY A 137 -10.06 5.08 9.08
C GLY A 137 -9.80 5.38 7.61
N TRP A 138 -10.74 5.05 6.73
CA TRP A 138 -10.58 5.25 5.28
C TRP A 138 -10.35 6.71 4.86
N ILE A 139 -10.95 7.69 5.53
CA ILE A 139 -10.69 9.10 5.23
C ILE A 139 -9.25 9.46 5.62
N ILE A 140 -8.81 9.05 6.80
CA ILE A 140 -7.46 9.36 7.31
C ILE A 140 -6.41 8.61 6.48
N ASP A 141 -6.62 7.33 6.22
CA ASP A 141 -5.85 6.47 5.32
C ASP A 141 -5.64 7.17 3.97
N PHE A 142 -6.73 7.61 3.33
CA PHE A 142 -6.68 8.25 2.03
C PHE A 142 -5.82 9.52 2.07
N VAL A 143 -6.00 10.36 3.09
CA VAL A 143 -5.24 11.61 3.25
C VAL A 143 -3.75 11.32 3.46
N LEU A 144 -3.40 10.37 4.34
CA LEU A 144 -2.01 10.00 4.60
C LEU A 144 -1.37 9.32 3.39
N ALA A 145 -2.06 8.38 2.75
CA ALA A 145 -1.61 7.70 1.54
C ALA A 145 -1.34 8.70 0.41
N PHE A 146 -2.25 9.67 0.21
CA PHE A 146 -2.10 10.71 -0.81
C PHE A 146 -0.90 11.63 -0.50
N ALA A 147 -0.75 12.07 0.75
CA ALA A 147 0.37 12.88 1.19
C ALA A 147 1.71 12.15 1.01
N LEU A 148 1.81 10.90 1.47
CA LEU A 148 3.01 10.07 1.33
C LEU A 148 3.32 9.78 -0.13
N GLY A 149 2.30 9.53 -0.95
CA GLY A 149 2.46 9.35 -2.39
C GLY A 149 3.07 10.57 -3.07
N ILE A 150 2.59 11.77 -2.77
CA ILE A 150 3.19 13.02 -3.28
C ILE A 150 4.65 13.13 -2.85
N VAL A 151 4.97 12.83 -1.59
CA VAL A 151 6.34 12.90 -1.06
C VAL A 151 7.25 11.91 -1.79
N PHE A 152 6.82 10.66 -1.91
CA PHE A 152 7.59 9.62 -2.60
C PHE A 152 7.79 9.98 -4.08
N GLN A 153 6.74 10.45 -4.76
CA GLN A 153 6.80 10.79 -6.17
C GLN A 153 7.61 12.05 -6.43
N TYR A 154 7.60 13.02 -5.51
CA TYR A 154 8.47 14.19 -5.57
C TYR A 154 9.95 13.77 -5.57
N PHE A 155 10.35 12.91 -4.62
CA PHE A 155 11.73 12.43 -4.51
C PHE A 155 12.15 11.51 -5.66
N SER A 156 11.20 10.96 -6.41
CA SER A 156 11.46 10.22 -7.65
C SER A 156 11.58 11.15 -8.87
N ILE A 157 10.59 12.02 -9.12
CA ILE A 157 10.52 12.84 -10.34
C ILE A 157 11.50 14.02 -10.31
N ALA A 158 11.63 14.72 -9.18
CA ALA A 158 12.39 15.97 -9.15
C ALA A 158 13.87 15.78 -9.57
N PRO A 159 14.58 14.73 -9.11
CA PRO A 159 15.92 14.42 -9.60
C PRO A 159 15.96 14.00 -11.07
N MET A 160 14.98 13.21 -11.53
CA MET A 160 14.94 12.72 -12.92
C MET A 160 14.76 13.85 -13.94
N ARG A 161 13.93 14.85 -13.60
CA ARG A 161 13.57 15.96 -14.49
C ARG A 161 14.31 17.27 -14.17
N GLY A 162 15.19 17.28 -13.16
CA GLY A 162 15.87 18.51 -12.71
C GLY A 162 14.91 19.61 -12.23
N LEU A 163 13.80 19.24 -11.60
CA LEU A 163 12.75 20.19 -11.20
C LEU A 163 13.05 20.83 -9.83
N GLY A 164 12.75 22.13 -9.71
CA GLY A 164 12.67 22.80 -8.41
C GLY A 164 11.43 22.39 -7.60
N LEU A 165 11.36 22.81 -6.33
CA LEU A 165 10.34 22.37 -5.36
C LEU A 165 8.90 22.45 -5.88
N ARG A 166 8.45 23.64 -6.30
CA ARG A 166 7.06 23.86 -6.75
C ARG A 166 6.70 23.02 -7.98
N ALA A 167 7.60 22.99 -8.97
CA ALA A 167 7.39 22.21 -10.19
C ALA A 167 7.38 20.70 -9.91
N GLY A 168 8.26 20.24 -9.01
CA GLY A 168 8.31 18.85 -8.54
C GLY A 168 7.02 18.43 -7.85
N ILE A 169 6.47 19.24 -6.94
CA ILE A 169 5.20 18.94 -6.26
C ILE A 169 4.05 18.85 -7.26
N VAL A 170 3.96 19.79 -8.21
CA VAL A 170 2.91 19.76 -9.26
C VAL A 170 3.06 18.52 -10.14
N ALA A 171 4.29 18.13 -10.48
CA ALA A 171 4.55 16.92 -11.26
C ALA A 171 4.18 15.65 -10.48
N ALA A 172 4.53 15.59 -9.20
CA ALA A 172 4.18 14.49 -8.30
C ALA A 172 2.65 14.32 -8.17
N LEU A 173 1.93 15.42 -7.96
CA LEU A 173 0.47 15.43 -7.92
C LEU A 173 -0.15 14.87 -9.21
N LYS A 174 0.32 15.35 -10.37
CA LYS A 174 -0.19 14.88 -11.68
C LYS A 174 0.11 13.40 -11.93
N ALA A 175 1.28 12.93 -11.49
CA ALA A 175 1.70 11.55 -11.70
C ALA A 175 0.95 10.58 -10.78
N ASP A 176 0.64 10.95 -9.54
CA ASP A 176 0.17 9.99 -8.55
C ASP A 176 -1.30 10.13 -8.16
N ALA A 177 -1.97 11.25 -8.44
CA ALA A 177 -3.34 11.47 -7.98
C ALA A 177 -4.33 10.40 -8.50
N LEU A 178 -4.28 10.12 -9.81
CA LEU A 178 -5.16 9.11 -10.40
C LEU A 178 -4.76 7.69 -10.00
N SER A 179 -3.46 7.38 -9.89
CA SER A 179 -3.03 6.03 -9.49
C SER A 179 -3.36 5.71 -8.03
N ILE A 180 -3.22 6.67 -7.11
CA ILE A 180 -3.59 6.50 -5.70
C ILE A 180 -5.11 6.41 -5.57
N SER A 181 -5.86 7.27 -6.26
CA SER A 181 -7.32 7.18 -6.24
C SER A 181 -7.82 5.82 -6.74
N ALA A 182 -7.22 5.31 -7.82
CA ALA A 182 -7.55 3.98 -8.34
C ALA A 182 -7.18 2.86 -7.35
N TRP A 183 -6.00 2.95 -6.72
CA TRP A 183 -5.59 2.01 -5.67
C TRP A 183 -6.62 1.95 -4.55
N GLN A 184 -7.06 3.11 -4.08
CA GLN A 184 -7.99 3.21 -2.96
C GLN A 184 -9.38 2.68 -3.31
N VAL A 185 -9.84 2.86 -4.55
CA VAL A 185 -11.08 2.22 -5.02
C VAL A 185 -10.99 0.69 -4.94
N GLY A 186 -9.89 0.09 -5.41
CA GLY A 186 -9.73 -1.37 -5.36
C GLY A 186 -9.58 -1.89 -3.93
N MET A 187 -8.74 -1.23 -3.15
CA MET A 187 -8.43 -1.61 -1.77
C MET A 187 -9.65 -1.46 -0.86
N TYR A 188 -10.27 -0.27 -0.80
CA TYR A 188 -11.48 -0.07 0.00
C TYR A 188 -12.65 -0.90 -0.51
N GLY A 189 -12.75 -1.15 -1.82
CA GLY A 189 -13.77 -2.03 -2.38
C GLY A 189 -13.69 -3.46 -1.81
N VAL A 190 -12.48 -4.05 -1.80
CA VAL A 190 -12.27 -5.37 -1.20
C VAL A 190 -12.42 -5.34 0.32
N MET A 191 -11.92 -4.28 0.97
CA MET A 191 -12.06 -4.14 2.42
C MET A 191 -13.52 -4.02 2.84
N ALA A 192 -14.34 -3.26 2.10
CA ALA A 192 -15.77 -3.14 2.32
C ALA A 192 -16.47 -4.50 2.16
N LEU A 193 -16.17 -5.22 1.08
CA LEU A 193 -16.73 -6.54 0.83
C LEU A 193 -16.36 -7.52 1.95
N ALA A 194 -15.11 -7.51 2.39
CA ALA A 194 -14.65 -8.38 3.46
C ALA A 194 -15.31 -8.04 4.80
N GLN A 195 -15.26 -6.77 5.20
CA GLN A 195 -15.73 -6.31 6.51
C GLN A 195 -17.25 -6.32 6.63
N PHE A 196 -18.00 -6.00 5.58
CA PHE A 196 -19.46 -5.86 5.68
C PHE A 196 -20.24 -7.07 5.16
N LEU A 197 -19.61 -7.96 4.38
CA LEU A 197 -20.31 -9.13 3.82
C LEU A 197 -19.63 -10.45 4.20
N VAL A 198 -18.37 -10.65 3.85
CA VAL A 198 -17.70 -11.96 3.96
C VAL A 198 -17.47 -12.34 5.42
N LEU A 199 -16.81 -11.49 6.22
CA LEU A 199 -16.51 -11.81 7.62
C LEU A 199 -17.80 -11.92 8.46
N PRO A 200 -18.79 -11.02 8.34
CA PRO A 200 -20.05 -11.18 9.06
C PRO A 200 -20.80 -12.46 8.69
N SER A 201 -20.82 -12.84 7.41
CA SER A 201 -21.52 -14.06 6.98
C SER A 201 -20.82 -15.35 7.41
N LEU A 202 -19.48 -15.36 7.45
CA LEU A 202 -18.70 -16.56 7.79
C LEU A 202 -18.44 -16.71 9.30
N PHE A 203 -18.26 -15.60 10.01
CA PHE A 203 -17.76 -15.59 11.39
C PHE A 203 -18.64 -14.79 12.36
N GLY A 204 -19.72 -14.17 11.88
CA GLY A 204 -20.67 -13.44 12.72
C GLY A 204 -20.26 -12.01 13.10
N GLY A 205 -19.14 -11.50 12.57
CA GLY A 205 -18.69 -10.14 12.84
C GLY A 205 -17.53 -9.66 11.96
N ARG A 206 -17.03 -8.47 12.28
CA ARG A 206 -16.02 -7.72 11.53
C ARG A 206 -14.64 -7.91 12.16
N ALA A 207 -13.55 -7.84 11.40
CA ALA A 207 -12.23 -7.92 11.99
C ALA A 207 -11.80 -6.56 12.56
N ASP A 208 -11.37 -6.54 13.81
CA ASP A 208 -10.79 -5.37 14.47
C ASP A 208 -9.37 -5.09 13.96
N VAL A 209 -8.95 -3.82 13.90
CA VAL A 209 -7.60 -3.39 13.49
C VAL A 209 -6.49 -4.08 14.30
N VAL A 210 -6.72 -4.38 15.57
CA VAL A 210 -5.71 -5.07 16.41
C VAL A 210 -5.65 -6.59 16.15
N SER A 211 -6.53 -7.12 15.31
CA SER A 211 -6.61 -8.54 14.98
C SER A 211 -5.74 -8.87 13.76
N PRO A 212 -5.07 -10.05 13.74
CA PRO A 212 -4.30 -10.48 12.57
C PRO A 212 -5.18 -10.71 11.34
N GLU A 213 -6.45 -11.06 11.53
CA GLU A 213 -7.41 -11.27 10.45
C GLU A 213 -7.68 -9.98 9.65
N PHE A 214 -7.72 -8.83 10.32
CA PHE A 214 -7.82 -7.53 9.66
C PHE A 214 -6.65 -7.32 8.71
N TRP A 215 -5.42 -7.54 9.19
CA TRP A 215 -4.21 -7.34 8.39
C TRP A 215 -4.05 -8.37 7.28
N PHE A 216 -4.50 -9.60 7.49
CA PHE A 216 -4.55 -10.60 6.43
C PHE A 216 -5.51 -10.19 5.30
N VAL A 217 -6.72 -9.72 5.66
CA VAL A 217 -7.66 -9.15 4.68
C VAL A 217 -7.06 -7.92 4.00
N MET A 218 -6.36 -7.07 4.75
CA MET A 218 -5.68 -5.90 4.22
C MET A 218 -4.61 -6.27 3.18
N GLN A 219 -3.84 -7.34 3.38
CA GLN A 219 -2.89 -7.83 2.36
C GLN A 219 -3.61 -8.16 1.04
N ILE A 220 -4.79 -8.78 1.11
CA ILE A 220 -5.60 -9.08 -0.08
C ILE A 220 -6.15 -7.80 -0.71
N ALA A 221 -6.65 -6.86 0.11
CA ALA A 221 -7.15 -5.57 -0.35
C ALA A 221 -6.05 -4.77 -1.06
N MET A 222 -4.83 -4.79 -0.56
CA MET A 222 -3.67 -4.15 -1.18
C MET A 222 -3.34 -4.74 -2.56
N LEU A 223 -3.50 -6.05 -2.75
CA LEU A 223 -3.35 -6.67 -4.08
C LEU A 223 -4.45 -6.21 -5.05
N ALA A 224 -5.67 -5.98 -4.57
CA ALA A 224 -6.73 -5.40 -5.38
C ALA A 224 -6.48 -3.91 -5.71
N GLY A 225 -5.91 -3.15 -4.76
CA GLY A 225 -5.42 -1.80 -5.01
C GLY A 225 -4.33 -1.78 -6.09
N PHE A 226 -3.40 -2.73 -6.04
CA PHE A 226 -2.42 -2.89 -7.12
C PHE A 226 -3.09 -3.19 -8.46
N ALA A 227 -4.01 -4.15 -8.52
CA ALA A 227 -4.69 -4.55 -9.76
C ALA A 227 -5.48 -3.40 -10.41
N THR A 228 -6.10 -2.55 -9.61
CA THR A 228 -6.88 -1.38 -10.08
C THR A 228 -5.99 -0.20 -10.45
N SER A 229 -4.88 0.01 -9.74
CA SER A 229 -3.91 1.07 -10.01
C SER A 229 -2.98 0.77 -11.19
N TYR A 230 -2.72 -0.50 -11.49
CA TYR A 230 -1.84 -0.93 -12.58
C TYR A 230 -2.24 -0.37 -13.97
N PRO A 231 -3.49 -0.53 -14.46
CA PRO A 231 -3.88 0.03 -15.76
C PRO A 231 -3.84 1.56 -15.78
N VAL A 232 -4.10 2.22 -14.65
CA VAL A 232 -4.01 3.69 -14.54
C VAL A 232 -2.56 4.15 -14.68
N ASN A 233 -1.62 3.51 -13.98
CA ASN A 233 -0.20 3.77 -14.15
C ASN A 233 0.28 3.51 -15.58
N TRP A 234 -0.24 2.47 -16.25
CA TRP A 234 0.06 2.21 -17.65
C TRP A 234 -0.35 3.38 -18.55
N LEU A 235 -1.56 3.90 -18.39
CA LEU A 235 -2.09 5.02 -19.17
C LEU A 235 -1.32 6.32 -18.88
N LEU A 236 -0.96 6.57 -17.61
CA LEU A 236 -0.21 7.76 -17.21
C LEU A 236 1.21 7.76 -17.76
N ILE A 237 1.88 6.61 -17.80
CA ILE A 237 3.20 6.48 -18.40
C ILE A 237 3.11 6.62 -19.92
N ARG A 238 2.12 5.96 -20.56
CA ARG A 238 1.92 6.05 -22.01
C ARG A 238 1.60 7.48 -22.50
N SER A 239 0.94 8.28 -21.67
CA SER A 239 0.62 9.69 -21.98
C SER A 239 1.72 10.67 -21.60
N GLY A 240 2.85 10.21 -21.04
CA GLY A 240 3.98 11.07 -20.64
C GLY A 240 3.73 11.89 -19.36
N VAL A 241 2.59 11.67 -18.69
CA VAL A 241 2.28 12.33 -17.41
C VAL A 241 3.16 11.79 -16.29
N LYS A 242 3.39 10.46 -16.30
CA LYS A 242 4.23 9.74 -15.33
C LYS A 242 5.47 9.14 -16.02
N GLU A 243 6.58 9.11 -15.30
CA GLU A 243 7.82 8.51 -15.81
C GLU A 243 7.82 6.99 -15.67
N ALA A 244 8.49 6.32 -16.62
CA ALA A 244 8.82 4.91 -16.48
C ALA A 244 9.96 4.76 -15.47
N MET A 245 9.66 4.07 -14.36
CA MET A 245 10.63 3.72 -13.31
C MET A 245 11.48 2.50 -13.69
#